data_AF-A0A965HWE5-F1
#
_entry.id   AF-A0A965HWE5-F1
#
_cell.length_a   1.000
_cell.length_b   1.000
_cell.length_c   1.000
_cell.angle_alpha   90.00
_cell.angle_beta   90.00
_cell.angle_gamma   90.00
#
_symmetry.space_group_name_H-M   'P 1'
#
loop_
_entity.id
_entity.type
_entity.pdbx_description
1 polymer ?
#
loop_
_entity_poly.entity_id
_entity_poly.type
_entity_poly.pdbx_seq_one_letter_code
_entity_poly.pdbx_strand_id
1 'polypeptide(L)'
;MLAAPVARGEITSESFLFEVFEGCIEEPMENATLGAQMEYCACFTHKMSKGMTLEEAAMLGVDMLAAESEADGQKMLLANEKAKNYIAQCVVRLYEE
;
A
#
# COMPACT_ATOMS: atom_id res chain seq x y z
N MET A 1 -33.37 8.42 -10.05
CA MET A 1 -31.97 8.87 -10.08
C MET A 1 -31.12 7.63 -10.33
N LEU A 2 -30.54 7.50 -11.53
CA LEU A 2 -29.62 6.40 -11.85
C LEU A 2 -28.24 6.80 -11.32
N ALA A 3 -27.79 6.16 -10.24
CA ALA A 3 -26.44 6.32 -9.75
C ALA A 3 -25.48 5.80 -10.83
N ALA A 4 -24.55 6.64 -11.28
CA ALA A 4 -23.47 6.21 -12.14
C ALA A 4 -22.70 5.07 -11.45
N PRO A 5 -22.23 4.05 -12.19
CA PRO A 5 -21.36 3.05 -11.59
C PRO A 5 -20.12 3.78 -11.09
N VAL A 6 -19.87 3.70 -9.78
CA VAL A 6 -18.58 4.09 -9.21
C VAL A 6 -17.56 3.23 -9.94
N ALA A 7 -16.79 3.84 -10.84
CA ALA A 7 -15.63 3.20 -11.42
C ALA A 7 -14.70 2.87 -10.24
N ARG A 8 -14.74 1.62 -9.77
CA ARG A 8 -13.80 1.14 -8.75
C ARG A 8 -12.43 1.22 -9.40
N GLY A 9 -11.59 2.12 -8.90
CA GLY A 9 -10.20 2.17 -9.28
C GLY A 9 -9.58 0.81 -9.00
N GLU A 10 -9.16 0.14 -10.06
CA GLU A 10 -8.41 -1.10 -9.99
C GLU A 10 -7.10 -0.90 -10.76
N ILE A 11 -5.98 -1.19 -10.11
CA ILE A 11 -4.66 -1.22 -10.73
C ILE A 11 -4.47 -2.62 -11.29
N THR A 12 -4.37 -2.72 -12.61
CA THR A 12 -4.08 -3.98 -13.32
C THR A 12 -2.63 -4.05 -13.83
N SER A 13 -1.86 -2.98 -13.66
CA SER A 13 -0.45 -2.93 -14.03
C SER A 13 0.39 -3.80 -13.10
N GLU A 14 0.74 -5.00 -13.56
CA GLU A 14 1.54 -5.97 -12.82
C GLU A 14 2.90 -5.39 -12.42
N SER A 15 3.57 -4.66 -13.31
CA SER A 15 4.87 -4.04 -13.00
C SER A 15 4.80 -3.04 -11.86
N PHE A 16 3.74 -2.22 -11.82
CA PHE A 16 3.53 -1.26 -10.73
C PHE A 16 3.25 -1.98 -9.41
N LEU A 17 2.46 -3.04 -9.44
CA LEU A 17 2.15 -3.80 -8.22
C LEU A 17 3.38 -4.54 -7.68
N PHE A 18 4.26 -5.04 -8.56
CA PHE A 18 5.53 -5.61 -8.15
C PHE A 18 6.45 -4.55 -7.55
N GLU A 19 6.55 -3.36 -8.13
CA GLU A 19 7.34 -2.26 -7.56
C GLU A 19 6.90 -1.91 -6.13
N VAL A 20 5.58 -1.81 -5.90
CA VAL A 20 5.02 -1.57 -4.55
C VAL A 20 5.35 -2.72 -3.59
N PHE A 21 5.22 -3.97 -4.06
CA PHE A 21 5.52 -5.14 -3.23
C PHE A 21 7.01 -5.23 -2.88
N GLU A 22 7.88 -5.04 -3.87
CA GLU A 22 9.34 -5.07 -3.73
C GLU A 22 9.82 -3.99 -2.76
N GLY A 23 9.35 -2.75 -2.91
CA GLY A 23 9.67 -1.67 -1.97
C GLY A 23 9.20 -1.95 -0.54
N CYS A 24 8.11 -2.71 -0.36
CA CYS A 24 7.64 -3.11 0.97
C CYS A 24 8.50 -4.21 1.62
N ILE A 25 9.11 -5.09 0.82
CA ILE A 25 9.95 -6.20 1.33
C ILE A 25 11.44 -5.87 1.32
N GLU A 26 11.85 -4.73 0.77
CA GLU A 26 13.25 -4.34 0.63
C GLU A 26 13.97 -4.26 1.98
N GLU A 27 13.32 -3.65 2.97
CA GLU A 27 13.85 -3.53 4.33
C GLU A 27 13.21 -4.56 5.27
N PRO A 28 14.01 -5.46 5.88
CA PRO A 28 13.50 -6.43 6.84
C PRO A 28 12.84 -5.77 8.04
N MET A 29 11.63 -6.20 8.39
CA MET A 29 10.98 -5.74 9.60
C MET A 29 11.59 -6.43 10.83
N GLU A 30 12.20 -5.67 11.74
CA GLU A 30 12.94 -6.20 12.89
C GLU A 30 12.12 -7.13 13.81
N ASN A 31 10.79 -6.99 13.83
CA ASN A 31 9.90 -7.72 14.73
C ASN A 31 8.96 -8.71 14.02
N ALA A 32 9.25 -9.09 12.77
CA ALA A 32 8.43 -10.05 12.03
C ALA A 32 9.27 -11.13 11.34
N THR A 33 8.69 -12.31 11.14
CA THR A 33 9.33 -13.34 10.31
C THR A 33 9.28 -12.91 8.83
N LEU A 34 10.19 -13.45 8.01
CA LEU A 34 10.16 -13.21 6.56
C LEU A 34 8.80 -13.58 5.95
N GLY A 35 8.22 -14.72 6.35
CA GLY A 35 6.91 -15.15 5.87
C GLY A 35 5.81 -14.14 6.23
N ALA A 36 5.78 -13.67 7.47
CA ALA A 36 4.81 -12.69 7.93
C ALA A 36 4.96 -11.33 7.21
N GLN A 37 6.19 -10.88 6.97
CA GLN A 37 6.47 -9.69 6.16
C GLN A 37 5.95 -9.85 4.72
N MET A 38 6.20 -11.00 4.08
CA MET A 38 5.68 -11.28 2.73
C MET A 38 4.15 -11.25 2.68
N GLU A 39 3.48 -11.84 3.68
CA GLU A 39 2.02 -11.83 3.76
C GLU A 39 1.44 -10.43 3.98
N TYR A 40 2.07 -9.64 4.86
CA TYR A 40 1.72 -8.25 5.07
C TYR A 40 1.83 -7.43 3.77
N CYS A 41 2.98 -7.49 3.10
CA CYS A 41 3.22 -6.75 1.88
C CYS A 41 2.30 -7.21 0.74
N ALA A 42 2.06 -8.52 0.60
CA ALA A 42 1.14 -9.05 -0.38
C ALA A 42 -0.31 -8.58 -0.12
N CYS A 43 -0.72 -8.56 1.14
CA CYS A 43 -2.02 -8.03 1.54
C CYS A 43 -2.15 -6.55 1.19
N PHE A 44 -1.14 -5.73 1.52
CA PHE A 44 -1.17 -4.30 1.26
C PHE A 44 -1.22 -4.00 -0.25
N THR A 45 -0.34 -4.61 -1.04
CA THR A 45 -0.33 -4.49 -2.50
C THR A 45 -1.66 -4.93 -3.12
N HIS A 46 -2.26 -6.02 -2.63
CA HIS A 46 -3.57 -6.48 -3.09
C HIS A 46 -4.68 -5.47 -2.77
N LYS A 47 -4.68 -4.88 -1.57
CA LYS A 47 -5.67 -3.88 -1.18
C LYS A 47 -5.54 -2.61 -2.01
N MET A 48 -4.31 -2.17 -2.28
CA MET A 48 -4.04 -1.10 -3.23
C MET A 48 -4.57 -1.43 -4.62
N SER A 49 -4.28 -2.63 -5.14
CA SER A 49 -4.69 -3.00 -6.49
C SER A 49 -6.20 -2.98 -6.68
N LYS A 50 -6.99 -3.32 -5.66
CA LYS A 50 -8.47 -3.33 -5.72
C LYS A 50 -9.14 -2.03 -5.29
N GLY A 51 -8.39 -1.12 -4.70
CA GLY A 51 -8.94 0.01 -3.95
C GLY A 51 -8.49 1.38 -4.43
N MET A 52 -7.45 1.44 -5.25
CA MET A 52 -6.90 2.67 -5.82
C MET A 52 -6.92 2.60 -7.35
N THR A 53 -7.03 3.77 -7.97
CA THR A 53 -6.60 3.96 -9.36
C THR A 53 -5.07 4.04 -9.42
N LEU A 54 -4.50 3.82 -10.60
CA LEU A 54 -3.06 4.01 -10.80
C LEU A 54 -2.62 5.45 -10.51
N GLU A 55 -3.45 6.44 -10.86
CA GLU A 55 -3.20 7.85 -10.59
C GLU A 55 -3.15 8.16 -9.08
N GLU A 56 -4.13 7.66 -8.31
CA GLU A 56 -4.12 7.82 -6.85
C GLU A 56 -2.87 7.21 -6.20
N ALA A 57 -2.45 6.02 -6.66
CA ALA A 57 -1.26 5.37 -6.14
C ALA A 57 0.04 6.07 -6.57
N ALA A 58 0.09 6.59 -7.80
CA ALA A 58 1.23 7.39 -8.27
C ALA A 58 1.36 8.72 -7.52
N MET A 59 0.24 9.41 -7.26
CA MET A 59 0.24 10.63 -6.44
C MET A 59 0.79 10.36 -5.05
N LEU A 60 0.38 9.26 -4.41
CA LEU A 60 0.91 8.86 -3.11
C LEU A 60 2.43 8.64 -3.16
N GLY A 61 2.94 7.99 -4.21
CA GLY A 61 4.38 7.83 -4.44
C GLY A 61 5.09 9.17 -4.61
N VAL A 62 4.52 10.12 -5.35
CA VAL A 62 5.07 11.48 -5.50
C VAL A 62 5.09 12.23 -4.17
N ASP A 63 4.03 12.14 -3.36
CA ASP A 63 3.97 12.77 -2.04
C ASP A 63 5.05 12.20 -1.10
N MET A 64 5.31 10.89 -1.17
CA MET A 64 6.39 10.24 -0.42
C MET A 64 7.78 10.67 -0.90
N LEU A 65 8.00 10.79 -2.22
CA LEU A 65 9.27 11.28 -2.79
C LEU A 65 9.54 12.75 -2.46
N ALA A 66 8.48 13.54 -2.30
CA ALA A 66 8.58 14.95 -1.89
C ALA A 66 8.86 15.12 -0.39
N ALA A 67 8.84 14.04 0.41
CA ALA A 67 9.11 14.10 1.83
C ALA A 67 10.59 14.43 2.13
N GLU A 68 10.81 15.26 3.14
CA GLU A 68 12.15 15.70 3.54
C GLU A 68 12.93 14.62 4.32
N SER A 69 12.23 13.59 4.79
CA SER A 69 12.79 12.46 5.52
C SER A 69 11.92 11.22 5.35
N GLU A 70 12.49 10.05 5.64
CA GLU A 70 11.74 8.79 5.63
C GLU A 70 10.55 8.81 6.61
N ALA A 71 10.75 9.36 7.80
CA ALA A 71 9.69 9.54 8.80
C ALA A 71 8.55 10.43 8.29
N ASP A 72 8.85 11.45 7.48
CA ASP A 72 7.83 12.28 6.85
C ASP A 72 7.15 11.54 5.69
N GLY A 73 7.87 10.70 4.94
CA GLY A 73 7.29 9.80 3.95
C GLY A 73 6.27 8.84 4.56
N GLN A 74 6.59 8.25 5.72
CA GLN A 74 5.65 7.42 6.48
C GLN A 74 4.41 8.21 6.94
N LYS A 75 4.58 9.47 7.36
CA LYS A 75 3.43 10.34 7.71
C LYS A 75 2.56 10.64 6.49
N MET A 76 3.14 10.87 5.31
CA MET A 76 2.37 11.06 4.07
C MET A 76 1.56 9.81 3.73
N LEU A 77 2.17 8.63 3.87
CA LEU A 77 1.48 7.36 3.69
C LEU A 77 0.28 7.22 4.64
N LEU A 78 0.46 7.58 5.92
CA LEU A 78 -0.60 7.52 6.94
C LEU A 78 -1.65 8.64 6.82
N ALA A 79 -1.33 9.74 6.13
CA ALA A 79 -2.29 10.81 5.82
C ALA A 79 -3.29 10.41 4.73
N ASN A 80 -2.95 9.43 3.88
CA ASN A 80 -3.86 8.89 2.89
C ASN A 80 -4.84 7.90 3.52
N GLU A 81 -6.14 8.24 3.55
CA GLU A 81 -7.17 7.42 4.20
C GLU A 81 -7.25 5.99 3.65
N LYS A 82 -7.07 5.79 2.33
CA LYS A 82 -7.09 4.45 1.75
C LYS A 82 -5.87 3.65 2.21
N ALA A 83 -4.67 4.21 2.09
CA ALA A 83 -3.43 3.56 2.50
C ALA A 83 -3.44 3.22 3.99
N LYS A 84 -3.80 4.17 4.86
CA LYS A 84 -3.97 3.96 6.31
C LYS A 84 -4.93 2.80 6.61
N ASN A 85 -6.08 2.76 5.93
CA ASN A 85 -7.05 1.67 6.11
C ASN A 85 -6.52 0.32 5.63
N TYR A 86 -5.72 0.29 4.56
CA TYR A 86 -5.12 -0.95 4.06
C TYR A 86 -4.02 -1.45 4.99
N ILE A 87 -3.17 -0.56 5.51
CA ILE A 87 -2.18 -0.88 6.53
C ILE A 87 -2.87 -1.48 7.75
N ALA A 88 -3.90 -0.83 8.30
CA ALA A 88 -4.62 -1.34 9.46
C ALA A 88 -5.25 -2.73 9.23
N GLN A 89 -5.73 -3.01 8.01
CA GLN A 89 -6.29 -4.31 7.66
C GLN A 89 -5.24 -5.41 7.46
N CYS A 90 -4.02 -5.03 7.08
CA CYS A 90 -2.96 -5.98 6.71
C CYS A 90 -1.94 -6.19 7.82
N VAL A 91 -1.70 -5.20 8.69
CA VAL A 91 -0.70 -5.27 9.78
C VAL A 91 -0.95 -6.44 10.73
N VAL A 92 -2.21 -6.89 10.85
CA VAL A 92 -2.57 -8.08 11.64
C VAL A 92 -1.88 -9.35 11.15
N ARG A 93 -1.53 -9.44 9.85
CA ARG A 93 -0.79 -10.57 9.26
C ARG A 93 0.61 -10.73 9.84
N LEU A 94 1.19 -9.66 10.39
CA LEU A 94 2.48 -9.75 11.07
C LEU A 94 2.44 -10.62 12.34
N TYR A 95 1.24 -10.88 12.87
CA TYR A 95 1.00 -11.57 14.13
C TYR A 95 0.14 -12.84 13.99
N GLU A 96 -0.26 -13.18 12.77
CA GLU A 96 -0.95 -14.43 12.50
C GLU A 96 0.11 -15.54 12.40
N GLU A 97 0.00 -16.55 13.28
CA GLU A 97 0.87 -17.74 13.31
C GLU A 97 0.42 -18.83 12.33
#